data_AF-A0A920GX51-F1
#
_entry.id   AF-A0A920GX51-F1
#
_cell.length_a   1.000
_cell.length_b   1.000
_cell.length_c   1.000
_cell.angle_alpha   90.00
_cell.angle_beta   90.00
_cell.angle_gamma   90.00
#
_symmetry.space_group_name_H-M   'P 1'
#
loop_
_entity.id
_entity.type
_entity.pdbx_description
1 polymer ?
#
loop_
_entity_poly.entity_id
_entity_poly.type
_entity_poly.pdbx_seq_one_letter_code
_entity_poly.pdbx_strand_id
1 'polypeptide(L)'
;MDKSKNYKAEITRDIWGVPHVYGKTDADAAFGLAYAHAEDDFKNIAENMYLYRAQMGLRDGASGAVQDYLIKVLKIRERIQENYLKDLDESVRKILEAYAIGINYWMIQNPDNEYNHFFPVTEKILLQVLQFKISSFLEW
;
A
#
# COMPACT_ATOMS: atom_id res chain seq x y z
N MET A 1 4.61 -6.87 -14.63
CA MET A 1 5.07 -6.09 -15.80
C MET A 1 3.95 -5.84 -16.82
N ASP A 2 2.99 -6.76 -16.99
CA ASP A 2 1.91 -6.58 -17.99
C ASP A 2 0.80 -5.62 -17.53
N LYS A 3 0.35 -5.71 -16.27
CA LYS A 3 -0.78 -4.90 -15.78
C LYS A 3 -0.51 -3.39 -15.70
N SER A 4 0.74 -2.95 -15.49
CA SER A 4 1.06 -1.51 -15.39
C SER A 4 0.83 -0.76 -16.70
N LYS A 5 0.87 -1.46 -17.84
CA LYS A 5 0.60 -0.87 -19.16
C LYS A 5 -0.85 -0.42 -19.34
N ASN A 6 -1.75 -0.87 -18.48
CA ASN A 6 -3.16 -0.50 -18.51
C ASN A 6 -3.45 0.86 -17.87
N TYR A 7 -2.46 1.48 -17.23
CA TYR A 7 -2.60 2.75 -16.54
C TYR A 7 -1.77 3.83 -17.21
N LYS A 8 -2.31 5.05 -17.25
CA LYS A 8 -1.60 6.23 -17.78
C LYS A 8 -1.85 7.44 -16.90
N ALA A 9 -0.80 7.88 -16.22
CA ALA A 9 -0.80 9.08 -15.39
C ALA A 9 0.29 10.05 -15.84
N GLU A 10 0.03 11.35 -15.68
CA GLU A 10 1.00 12.43 -15.79
C GLU A 10 1.27 12.98 -14.40
N ILE A 11 2.54 13.10 -14.03
CA ILE A 11 2.98 13.64 -12.75
C ILE A 11 3.79 14.89 -13.06
N THR A 12 3.33 16.02 -12.54
CA THR A 12 4.10 17.27 -12.54
C THR A 12 4.43 17.62 -11.09
N ARG A 13 5.56 18.27 -10.84
CA ARG A 13 5.96 18.68 -9.49
C ARG A 13 6.18 20.18 -9.44
N ASP A 14 5.78 20.79 -8.34
CA ASP A 14 6.06 22.20 -8.09
C ASP A 14 7.50 22.40 -7.57
N ILE A 15 7.83 23.64 -7.20
CA ILE A 15 9.17 24.00 -6.70
C ILE A 15 9.54 23.35 -5.36
N TRP A 16 8.54 22.85 -4.62
CA TRP A 16 8.72 22.16 -3.34
C TRP A 16 8.71 20.63 -3.51
N GLY A 17 8.60 20.16 -4.75
CA GLY A 17 8.50 18.74 -5.07
C GLY A 17 7.11 18.14 -4.86
N VAL A 18 6.08 18.94 -4.56
CA VAL A 18 4.71 18.43 -4.34
C VAL A 18 4.16 17.88 -5.66
N PRO A 19 3.71 16.61 -5.71
CA PRO A 19 3.21 16.03 -6.96
C PRO A 19 1.77 16.45 -7.24
N HIS A 20 1.55 16.99 -8.45
CA HIS A 20 0.24 17.11 -9.07
C HIS A 20 0.06 15.98 -10.08
N VAL A 21 -0.86 15.06 -9.76
CA VAL A 21 -1.07 13.83 -10.52
C VAL A 21 -2.36 13.92 -11.32
N TYR A 22 -2.26 13.66 -12.62
CA TYR A 22 -3.37 13.68 -13.56
C TYR A 22 -3.56 12.30 -14.19
N GLY A 23 -4.79 11.80 -14.17
CA GLY A 23 -5.19 10.56 -14.83
C GLY A 23 -6.54 10.75 -15.51
N LYS A 24 -6.82 9.95 -16.56
CA LYS A 24 -8.13 9.98 -17.22
C LYS A 24 -9.24 9.39 -16.34
N THR A 25 -8.86 8.45 -15.48
CA THR A 25 -9.73 7.80 -14.49
C THR A 25 -9.14 7.92 -13.09
N ASP A 26 -9.95 7.73 -12.05
CA ASP A 26 -9.47 7.70 -10.66
C ASP A 26 -8.39 6.63 -10.44
N ALA A 27 -8.52 5.49 -11.14
CA ALA A 27 -7.53 4.42 -11.10
C ALA A 27 -6.19 4.86 -11.73
N ASP A 28 -6.22 5.58 -12.85
CA ASP A 28 -5.00 6.16 -13.44
C ASP A 28 -4.33 7.15 -12.47
N ALA A 29 -5.11 8.05 -11.87
CA ALA A 29 -4.59 9.00 -10.91
C ALA A 29 -4.01 8.30 -9.67
N ALA A 30 -4.67 7.26 -9.16
CA ALA A 30 -4.17 6.47 -8.03
C ALA A 30 -2.87 5.71 -8.35
N PHE A 31 -2.72 5.20 -9.58
CA PHE A 31 -1.47 4.61 -10.05
C PHE A 31 -0.33 5.64 -10.05
N GLY A 32 -0.56 6.83 -10.60
CA GLY A 32 0.45 7.90 -10.61
C GLY A 32 0.80 8.41 -9.21
N LEU A 33 -0.19 8.52 -8.33
CA LEU A 33 -0.01 8.94 -6.94
C LEU A 33 0.87 7.94 -6.17
N ALA A 34 0.59 6.65 -6.33
CA ALA A 34 1.40 5.60 -5.71
C ALA A 34 2.86 5.63 -6.18
N TYR A 35 3.08 5.89 -7.47
CA TYR A 35 4.43 6.05 -8.02
C TYR A 35 5.15 7.25 -7.41
N ALA A 36 4.49 8.41 -7.36
CA ALA A 36 5.07 9.63 -6.75
C ALA A 36 5.40 9.43 -5.26
N HIS A 37 4.51 8.80 -4.48
CA HIS A 37 4.78 8.46 -3.08
C HIS A 37 5.98 7.50 -2.92
N ALA A 38 6.12 6.54 -3.83
CA ALA A 38 7.27 5.64 -3.82
C ALA A 38 8.58 6.39 -4.17
N GLU A 39 8.56 7.32 -5.13
CA GLU A 39 9.73 8.17 -5.41
C GLU A 39 10.16 8.98 -4.18
N ASP A 40 9.20 9.48 -3.40
CA ASP A 40 9.48 10.40 -2.30
C ASP A 40 9.91 9.68 -1.02
N ASP A 41 9.29 8.54 -0.69
CA ASP A 41 9.51 7.88 0.60
C ASP A 41 9.24 6.37 0.57
N PHE A 42 9.85 5.67 -0.40
CA PHE A 42 9.68 4.21 -0.49
C PHE A 42 10.13 3.47 0.77
N LYS A 43 11.17 3.96 1.44
CA LYS A 43 11.70 3.33 2.66
C LYS A 43 10.62 3.20 3.73
N ASN A 44 9.94 4.27 4.10
CA ASN A 44 8.89 4.18 5.13
C ASN A 44 7.69 3.37 4.63
N ILE A 45 7.32 3.46 3.35
CA ILE A 45 6.26 2.61 2.78
C ILE A 45 6.62 1.12 2.95
N ALA A 46 7.87 0.76 2.64
CA ALA A 46 8.37 -0.60 2.71
C ALA A 46 8.54 -1.09 4.15
N GLU A 47 9.16 -0.32 5.04
CA GLU A 47 9.34 -0.72 6.43
C GLU A 47 8.01 -0.93 7.16
N ASN A 48 6.97 -0.18 6.81
CA ASN A 48 5.64 -0.41 7.35
C ASN A 48 5.00 -1.74 6.89
N MET A 49 5.53 -2.42 5.88
CA MET A 49 5.05 -3.75 5.48
C MET A 49 5.22 -4.79 6.58
N TYR A 50 6.22 -4.65 7.46
CA TYR A 50 6.35 -5.51 8.65
C TYR A 50 5.11 -5.39 9.55
N LEU A 51 4.66 -4.16 9.82
CA LEU A 51 3.44 -3.92 10.57
C LEU A 51 2.22 -4.52 9.84
N TYR A 52 2.05 -4.20 8.56
CA TYR A 52 0.87 -4.60 7.81
C TYR A 52 0.72 -6.11 7.62
N ARG A 53 1.83 -6.84 7.66
CA ARG A 53 1.85 -8.30 7.57
C ARG A 53 1.84 -8.99 8.94
N ALA A 54 1.77 -8.24 10.04
CA ALA A 54 1.95 -8.74 11.41
C ALA A 54 3.25 -9.56 11.54
N GLN A 55 4.35 -8.93 11.09
CA GLN A 55 5.72 -9.43 11.06
C GLN A 55 6.70 -8.49 11.80
N MET A 56 6.21 -7.60 12.67
CA MET A 56 7.04 -6.70 13.47
C MET A 56 7.97 -7.47 14.40
N GLY A 57 7.58 -8.65 14.88
CA GLY A 57 8.44 -9.51 15.68
C GLY A 57 9.68 -10.01 14.92
N LEU A 58 9.65 -10.07 13.59
CA LEU A 58 10.82 -10.40 12.78
C LEU A 58 11.86 -9.26 12.75
N ARG A 59 11.41 -8.02 12.90
CA ARG A 59 12.26 -6.83 12.85
C ARG A 59 12.70 -6.39 14.26
N ASP A 60 11.75 -6.32 15.18
CA ASP A 60 11.92 -5.68 16.49
C ASP A 60 11.93 -6.71 17.65
N GLY A 61 11.79 -8.00 17.36
CA GLY A 61 11.81 -9.07 18.36
C GLY A 61 10.57 -9.08 19.26
N ALA A 62 10.75 -9.32 20.56
CA ALA A 62 9.65 -9.50 21.50
C ALA A 62 8.72 -8.27 21.59
N SER A 63 9.25 -7.05 21.48
CA SER A 63 8.45 -5.82 21.47
C SER A 63 7.57 -5.72 20.22
N GLY A 64 8.08 -6.11 19.05
CA GLY A 64 7.31 -6.18 17.81
C GLY A 64 6.21 -7.25 17.84
N ALA A 65 6.47 -8.39 18.49
CA ALA A 65 5.49 -9.48 18.60
C ALA A 65 4.19 -9.07 19.32
N VAL A 66 4.24 -8.07 20.20
CA VAL A 66 3.04 -7.51 20.87
C VAL A 66 2.10 -6.87 19.83
N GLN A 67 2.65 -6.13 18.87
CA GLN A 67 1.86 -5.52 17.80
C GLN A 67 1.32 -6.58 16.84
N ASP A 68 2.13 -7.59 16.51
CA ASP A 68 1.69 -8.72 15.69
C ASP A 68 0.51 -9.45 16.32
N TYR A 69 0.53 -9.62 17.64
CA TYR A 69 -0.58 -10.21 18.40
C TYR A 69 -1.84 -9.35 18.29
N LEU A 70 -1.74 -8.03 18.53
CA LEU A 70 -2.89 -7.12 18.42
C LEU A 70 -3.55 -7.18 17.03
N ILE A 71 -2.76 -7.11 15.97
CA ILE A 71 -3.26 -7.16 14.58
C ILE A 71 -4.00 -8.49 14.31
N LYS A 72 -3.46 -9.61 14.81
CA LYS A 72 -4.08 -10.93 14.66
C LYS A 72 -5.36 -11.08 15.49
N VAL A 73 -5.41 -10.54 16.71
CA VAL A 73 -6.61 -10.56 17.56
C VAL A 73 -7.75 -9.77 16.92
N LEU A 74 -7.45 -8.64 16.28
CA LEU A 74 -8.42 -7.83 15.55
C LEU A 74 -8.96 -8.52 14.28
N LYS A 75 -8.38 -9.66 13.87
CA LYS A 75 -8.78 -10.47 12.70
C LYS A 75 -8.94 -9.64 11.42
N ILE A 76 -8.11 -8.61 11.26
CA ILE A 76 -8.24 -7.63 10.16
C ILE A 76 -8.06 -8.34 8.81
N ARG A 77 -7.06 -9.21 8.71
CA ARG A 77 -6.75 -9.93 7.48
C ARG A 77 -7.88 -10.87 7.09
N GLU A 78 -8.39 -11.64 8.04
CA GLU A 78 -9.50 -12.59 7.84
C GLU A 78 -10.74 -11.84 7.36
N ARG A 79 -11.12 -10.75 8.05
CA ARG A 79 -12.29 -9.95 7.68
C ARG A 79 -12.16 -9.37 6.27
N ILE A 80 -10.97 -8.88 5.90
CA ILE A 80 -10.70 -8.38 4.56
C ILE A 80 -10.81 -9.50 3.53
N GLN A 81 -10.22 -10.68 3.77
CA GLN A 81 -10.30 -11.78 2.82
C GLN A 81 -11.75 -12.24 2.57
N GLU A 82 -12.55 -12.33 3.64
CA GLU A 82 -13.94 -12.80 3.58
C GLU A 82 -14.86 -11.77 2.92
N ASN A 83 -14.66 -10.48 3.19
CA ASN A 83 -15.62 -9.44 2.80
C ASN A 83 -15.12 -8.51 1.69
N TYR A 84 -13.91 -8.67 1.14
CA TYR A 84 -13.34 -7.75 0.15
C TYR A 84 -14.28 -7.42 -1.02
N LEU A 85 -14.96 -8.42 -1.58
CA LEU A 85 -15.88 -8.23 -2.71
C LEU A 85 -17.28 -7.75 -2.28
N LYS A 86 -17.62 -7.95 -1.01
CA LYS A 86 -18.94 -7.64 -0.45
C LYS A 86 -18.99 -6.22 0.08
N ASP A 87 -17.96 -5.80 0.80
CA ASP A 87 -17.92 -4.53 1.52
C ASP A 87 -17.34 -3.39 0.66
N LEU A 88 -16.63 -3.70 -0.43
CA LEU A 88 -16.04 -2.69 -1.30
C LEU A 88 -16.64 -2.69 -2.71
N ASP A 89 -17.14 -1.52 -3.09
CA ASP A 89 -17.56 -1.20 -4.44
C ASP A 89 -16.42 -1.47 -5.44
N GLU A 90 -16.80 -1.83 -6.66
CA GLU A 90 -15.83 -2.13 -7.73
C GLU A 90 -14.91 -0.96 -8.03
N SER A 91 -15.41 0.28 -7.98
CA SER A 91 -14.61 1.50 -8.19
C SER A 91 -13.49 1.64 -7.15
N VAL A 92 -13.79 1.41 -5.87
CA VAL A 92 -12.81 1.44 -4.79
C VAL A 92 -11.77 0.34 -4.96
N ARG A 93 -12.21 -0.88 -5.31
CA ARG A 93 -11.28 -1.99 -5.59
C ARG A 93 -10.33 -1.68 -6.74
N LYS A 94 -10.80 -1.01 -7.80
CA LYS A 94 -9.95 -0.57 -8.93
C LYS A 94 -8.91 0.46 -8.51
N ILE A 95 -9.28 1.40 -7.64
CA ILE A 95 -8.34 2.39 -7.08
C ILE A 95 -7.25 1.70 -6.26
N LEU A 96 -7.62 0.77 -5.37
CA LEU A 96 -6.65 0.03 -4.54
C LEU A 96 -5.72 -0.85 -5.38
N GLU A 97 -6.25 -1.54 -6.40
CA GLU A 97 -5.44 -2.32 -7.34
C GLU A 97 -4.46 -1.43 -8.11
N ALA A 98 -4.92 -0.30 -8.64
CA ALA A 98 -4.07 0.63 -9.38
C ALA A 98 -2.96 1.22 -8.51
N TYR A 99 -3.26 1.59 -7.27
CA TYR A 99 -2.28 2.08 -6.31
C TYR A 99 -1.21 1.01 -6.01
N ALA A 100 -1.62 -0.23 -5.74
CA ALA A 100 -0.67 -1.34 -5.51
C ALA A 100 0.21 -1.59 -6.75
N ILE A 101 -0.36 -1.51 -7.95
CA ILE A 101 0.37 -1.63 -9.21
C ILE A 101 1.37 -0.48 -9.39
N GLY A 102 1.03 0.75 -8.98
CA GLY A 102 1.94 1.91 -9.02
C GLY A 102 3.17 1.72 -8.13
N ILE A 103 3.00 1.26 -6.89
CA ILE A 103 4.12 0.90 -6.01
C ILE A 103 4.99 -0.17 -6.66
N ASN A 104 4.37 -1.26 -7.12
CA ASN A 104 5.09 -2.37 -7.74
C ASN A 104 5.82 -1.93 -9.02
N TYR A 105 5.26 -1.00 -9.78
CA TYR A 105 5.90 -0.43 -10.97
C TYR A 105 7.17 0.33 -10.59
N TRP A 106 7.13 1.15 -9.54
CA TRP A 106 8.33 1.80 -9.02
C TRP A 106 9.40 0.78 -8.59
N MET A 107 9.02 -0.29 -7.87
CA MET A 107 9.97 -1.33 -7.46
C MET A 107 10.65 -2.02 -8.65
N ILE A 108 9.89 -2.30 -9.72
CA ILE A 108 10.44 -2.90 -10.96
C ILE A 108 11.43 -1.94 -11.64
N GLN A 109 11.18 -0.64 -11.62
CA GLN A 109 12.09 0.36 -12.20
C GLN A 109 13.33 0.60 -11.33
N ASN A 110 13.31 0.19 -10.06
CA ASN A 110 14.40 0.38 -9.10
C ASN A 110 14.89 -0.97 -8.55
N PRO A 111 15.41 -1.89 -9.39
CA PRO A 111 15.70 -3.27 -8.99
C PRO A 111 16.79 -3.40 -7.92
N ASP A 112 17.60 -2.36 -7.68
CA ASP A 112 18.66 -2.38 -6.66
C ASP A 112 18.16 -1.94 -5.26
N ASN A 113 16.86 -1.64 -5.10
CA ASN A 113 16.31 -1.27 -3.79
C ASN A 113 16.41 -2.43 -2.77
N GLU A 114 16.77 -2.12 -1.53
CA GLU A 114 16.97 -3.11 -0.45
C GLU A 114 15.66 -3.78 0.04
N TYR A 115 14.52 -3.23 -0.34
CA TYR A 115 13.18 -3.63 0.11
C TYR A 115 12.45 -4.57 -0.86
N ASN A 116 13.14 -5.08 -1.89
CA ASN A 116 12.55 -5.97 -2.90
C ASN A 116 11.90 -7.23 -2.34
N HIS A 117 12.32 -7.68 -1.16
CA HIS A 117 11.72 -8.83 -0.48
C HIS A 117 10.25 -8.60 -0.08
N PHE A 118 9.76 -7.36 -0.09
CA PHE A 118 8.33 -7.06 0.10
C PHE A 118 7.49 -7.20 -1.18
N PHE A 119 8.12 -7.30 -2.35
CA PHE A 119 7.42 -7.45 -3.63
C PHE A 119 6.69 -8.81 -3.74
N PRO A 120 5.50 -8.87 -4.36
CA PRO A 120 4.66 -7.74 -4.75
C PRO A 120 3.81 -7.22 -3.60
N VAL A 121 3.56 -5.91 -3.59
CA VAL A 121 2.52 -5.28 -2.78
C VAL A 121 1.16 -5.57 -3.41
N THR A 122 0.14 -5.84 -2.60
CA THR A 122 -1.22 -6.11 -3.07
C THR A 122 -2.21 -5.11 -2.51
N GLU A 123 -3.33 -4.92 -3.20
CA GLU A 123 -4.44 -4.05 -2.82
C GLU A 123 -5.02 -4.41 -1.44
N LYS A 124 -5.00 -5.69 -1.07
CA LYS A 124 -5.43 -6.15 0.25
C LYS A 124 -4.48 -5.72 1.37
N ILE A 125 -3.18 -5.55 1.09
CA ILE A 125 -2.24 -5.01 2.08
C ILE A 125 -2.58 -3.55 2.35
N LEU A 126 -2.87 -2.76 1.30
CA LEU A 126 -3.29 -1.35 1.44
C LEU A 126 -4.54 -1.22 2.31
N LEU A 127 -5.52 -2.10 2.10
CA LEU A 127 -6.74 -2.12 2.91
C LEU A 127 -6.47 -2.53 4.37
N GLN A 128 -5.53 -3.44 4.62
CA GLN A 128 -5.10 -3.81 5.98
C GLN A 128 -4.51 -2.59 6.71
N VAL A 129 -3.70 -1.76 6.03
CA VAL A 129 -3.17 -0.51 6.58
C VAL A 129 -4.29 0.41 7.06
N LEU A 130 -5.22 0.70 6.15
CA LEU A 130 -6.32 1.63 6.40
C LEU A 130 -7.17 1.12 7.55
N GLN A 131 -7.50 -0.17 7.53
CA GLN A 131 -8.34 -0.76 8.56
C GLN A 131 -7.67 -0.78 9.93
N PHE A 132 -6.38 -1.12 10.00
CA PHE A 132 -5.64 -1.08 11.25
C PHE A 132 -5.58 0.34 11.80
N LYS A 133 -5.23 1.34 10.97
CA LYS A 133 -5.18 2.74 11.39
C LYS A 133 -6.52 3.24 11.91
N ILE A 134 -7.63 2.92 11.24
CA ILE A 134 -8.98 3.29 11.69
C ILE A 134 -9.31 2.60 13.02
N SER A 135 -9.05 1.30 13.14
CA SER A 135 -9.33 0.54 14.36
C SER A 135 -8.48 1.02 15.55
N SER A 136 -7.22 1.41 15.33
CA SER A 136 -6.36 1.97 16.38
C SER A 136 -6.71 3.41 16.76
N PHE A 137 -7.34 4.18 15.86
CA PHE A 137 -7.78 5.56 16.14
C PHE A 137 -9.05 5.62 17.00
N LEU A 138 -9.86 4.55 17.00
CA LEU A 138 -11.11 4.48 17.77
C LEU A 138 -10.89 4.03 19.23
N GLU A 139 -9.66 3.82 19.66
CA GLU A 139 -9.30 3.44 21.04
C GLU A 139 -8.85 4.63 21.91
N TRP A 140 -9.07 5.88 21.47
CA TRP A 140 -8.80 7.11 22.25
C TRP A 140 -9.93 8.15 22.12
#